data_AF-A0A821GBZ8-F1
#
_entry.id   AF-A0A821GBZ8-F1
#
_cell.length_a   1.000
_cell.length_b   1.000
_cell.length_c   1.000
_cell.angle_alpha   90.00
_cell.angle_beta   90.00
_cell.angle_gamma   90.00
#
_symmetry.space_group_name_H-M   'P 1'
#
loop_
_entity.id
_entity.type
_entity.pdbx_description
1 polymer ?
#
loop_
_entity_poly.entity_id
_entity_poly.type
_entity_poly.pdbx_seq_one_letter_code
_entity_poly.pdbx_strand_id
1 'polypeptide(L)'
;YQVSKNLLNKSSIILCGDFNSTYHNDNVYQLIEKDFQSSFKFIHGYEPHVTHLTHRNEELGVDFIFYKSNLLQPISSELIPHGCNHLIWNDHTKWILSDHRAIFTIFKYDNNRNN
;
A
#
# COMPACT_ATOMS: atom_id res chain seq x y z
N TYR A 1 28.21 -4.00 -5.88
CA TYR A 1 27.20 -3.79 -4.84
C TYR A 1 26.78 -5.13 -4.27
N GLN A 2 27.52 -5.64 -3.29
CA GLN A 2 27.20 -6.90 -2.62
C GLN A 2 26.84 -6.56 -1.17
N VAL A 3 25.71 -5.87 -0.97
CA VAL A 3 25.02 -5.97 0.31
C VAL A 3 24.75 -7.46 0.46
N SER A 4 25.38 -8.10 1.45
CA SER A 4 25.33 -9.56 1.56
C SER A 4 23.86 -9.98 1.58
N LYS A 5 23.49 -10.99 0.78
CA LYS A 5 22.11 -11.52 0.68
C LYS A 5 21.51 -11.80 2.07
N ASN A 6 22.38 -12.11 3.04
CA ASN A 6 22.05 -12.28 4.45
C ASN A 6 21.58 -11.02 5.19
N LEU A 7 22.09 -9.83 4.87
CA LEU A 7 21.61 -8.57 5.44
C LEU A 7 20.21 -8.22 4.90
N LEU A 8 19.99 -8.37 3.59
CA LEU A 8 18.68 -8.16 2.97
C LEU A 8 17.60 -9.07 3.57
N ASN A 9 17.92 -10.34 3.83
CA ASN A 9 16.98 -11.28 4.47
C ASN A 9 16.68 -10.95 5.95
N LYS A 10 17.47 -10.09 6.58
CA LYS A 10 17.28 -9.64 7.97
C LYS A 10 16.68 -8.24 8.07
N SER A 11 16.54 -7.53 6.96
CA SER A 11 15.98 -6.18 6.92
C SER A 11 14.48 -6.21 6.68
N SER A 12 13.77 -5.32 7.36
CA SER A 12 12.38 -5.00 7.03
C SER A 12 12.38 -3.89 6.00
N ILE A 13 11.64 -4.08 4.91
CA ILE A 13 11.52 -3.10 3.83
C ILE A 13 10.05 -2.69 3.73
N ILE A 14 9.81 -1.38 3.65
CA ILE A 14 8.52 -0.80 3.32
C ILE A 14 8.72 0.05 2.07
N LEU A 15 7.87 -0.17 1.07
CA LEU A 15 7.84 0.59 -0.19
C LEU A 15 6.52 1.35 -0.24
N CYS A 16 6.59 2.67 -0.31
CA CYS A 16 5.44 3.55 -0.45
C CYS A 16 5.53 4.29 -1.78
N GLY A 17 4.40 4.52 -2.43
CA GLY A 17 4.36 5.45 -3.56
C GLY A 17 3.09 5.37 -4.38
N ASP A 18 2.98 6.35 -5.28
CA ASP A 18 2.15 6.28 -6.47
C ASP A 18 2.92 5.50 -7.55
N PHE A 19 2.40 4.33 -7.92
CA PHE A 19 3.03 3.46 -8.91
C PHE A 19 2.55 3.74 -10.34
N ASN A 20 1.55 4.60 -10.52
CA ASN A 20 0.86 4.82 -11.81
C ASN A 20 0.44 3.51 -12.51
N SER A 21 0.22 2.46 -11.71
CA SER A 21 0.04 1.08 -12.12
C SER A 21 -1.09 0.51 -11.29
N THR A 22 -2.14 -0.03 -11.93
CA THR A 22 -3.29 -0.56 -11.18
C THR A 22 -3.03 -1.98 -10.67
N TYR A 23 -3.79 -2.47 -9.70
CA TYR A 23 -3.60 -3.83 -9.20
C TYR A 23 -4.12 -4.94 -10.14
N HIS A 24 -4.91 -4.58 -11.17
CA HIS A 24 -5.46 -5.53 -12.14
C HIS A 24 -4.60 -5.60 -13.40
N ASN A 25 -4.07 -6.80 -13.69
CA ASN A 25 -3.34 -7.10 -14.94
C ASN A 25 -2.16 -6.16 -15.25
N ASP A 26 -1.57 -5.51 -14.23
CA ASP A 26 -0.41 -4.65 -14.40
C ASP A 26 0.89 -5.37 -14.03
N ASN A 27 1.90 -5.24 -14.90
CA ASN A 27 3.19 -5.91 -14.75
C ASN A 27 4.00 -5.38 -13.56
N VAL A 28 3.90 -4.10 -13.23
CA VAL A 28 4.65 -3.50 -12.10
C VAL A 28 4.10 -4.03 -10.79
N TYR A 29 2.78 -4.02 -10.64
CA TYR A 29 2.13 -4.56 -9.45
C TYR A 29 2.44 -6.06 -9.29
N GLN A 30 2.27 -6.86 -10.35
CA GLN A 30 2.58 -8.30 -10.33
C GLN A 30 4.06 -8.59 -10.05
N LEU A 31 4.98 -7.73 -10.48
CA LEU A 31 6.41 -7.88 -10.19
C LEU A 31 6.70 -7.67 -8.70
N ILE A 32 6.10 -6.65 -8.09
CA ILE A 32 6.30 -6.31 -6.67
C ILE A 32 5.71 -7.40 -5.77
N GLU A 33 4.51 -7.90 -6.08
CA GLU A 33 3.83 -8.95 -5.30
C GLU A 33 4.58 -10.29 -5.24
N LYS A 34 5.61 -10.51 -6.08
CA LYS A 34 6.46 -11.71 -5.98
C LYS A 34 7.27 -11.76 -4.68
N ASP A 35 7.63 -10.59 -4.17
CA ASP A 35 8.58 -10.44 -3.05
C ASP A 35 8.02 -9.63 -1.88
N PHE A 36 6.97 -8.86 -2.13
CA PHE A 36 6.35 -7.97 -1.16
C PHE A 36 4.86 -8.25 -1.03
N GLN A 37 4.28 -7.80 0.08
CA GLN A 37 2.85 -7.87 0.35
C GLN A 37 2.27 -6.47 0.48
N SER A 38 1.10 -6.20 -0.11
CA SER A 38 0.37 -4.95 0.13
C SER A 38 -0.20 -4.94 1.55
N SER A 39 0.05 -3.87 2.30
CA SER A 39 -0.50 -3.70 3.64
C SER A 39 -2.02 -3.53 3.62
N PHE A 40 -2.57 -2.83 2.62
CA PHE A 40 -4.00 -2.61 2.49
C PHE A 40 -4.71 -3.93 2.20
N LYS A 41 -4.23 -4.68 1.21
CA LYS A 41 -4.74 -6.02 0.88
C LYS A 41 -4.59 -7.01 2.04
N PHE A 42 -3.52 -6.93 2.82
CA PHE A 42 -3.36 -7.77 4.01
C PHE A 42 -4.47 -7.52 5.04
N ILE A 43 -4.80 -6.25 5.30
CA ILE A 43 -5.79 -5.86 6.30
C ILE A 43 -7.23 -6.13 5.82
N HIS A 44 -7.53 -5.86 4.55
CA HIS A 44 -8.91 -5.86 4.03
C HIS A 44 -9.26 -7.06 3.15
N GLY A 45 -8.27 -7.82 2.69
CA GLY A 45 -8.44 -8.92 1.73
C GLY A 45 -8.47 -8.49 0.26
N TYR A 46 -8.44 -7.18 -0.02
CA TYR A 46 -8.48 -6.60 -1.36
C TYR A 46 -7.76 -5.24 -1.38
N GLU A 47 -7.38 -4.75 -2.56
CA GLU A 47 -6.74 -3.44 -2.73
C GLU A 47 -7.76 -2.30 -2.75
N PRO A 48 -7.38 -1.06 -2.39
CA PRO A 48 -8.25 0.07 -2.62
C PRO A 48 -8.48 0.23 -4.14
N HIS A 49 -9.74 0.30 -4.56
CA HIS A 49 -10.06 0.47 -5.97
C HIS A 49 -9.78 1.90 -6.43
N VAL A 50 -9.84 2.85 -5.51
CA VAL A 50 -9.67 4.27 -5.80
C VAL A 50 -8.77 4.93 -4.77
N THR A 51 -7.64 5.42 -5.24
CA THR A 51 -6.68 6.27 -4.52
C THR A 51 -6.41 7.58 -5.26
N HIS A 52 -6.71 7.65 -6.56
CA HIS A 52 -6.50 8.81 -7.43
C HIS A 52 -7.77 9.10 -8.23
N LEU A 53 -8.19 10.37 -8.26
CA LEU A 53 -9.14 10.88 -9.26
C LEU A 53 -8.41 11.76 -10.26
N THR A 54 -8.24 11.28 -11.48
CA THR A 54 -7.50 12.05 -12.49
C THR A 54 -8.25 13.33 -12.89
N HIS A 55 -7.55 14.25 -13.54
CA HIS A 55 -8.14 15.44 -14.17
C HIS A 55 -9.22 15.13 -15.23
N ARG A 56 -9.33 13.87 -15.67
CA ARG A 56 -10.37 13.38 -16.60
C ARG A 56 -11.56 12.72 -15.89
N ASN A 57 -11.60 12.80 -14.56
CA ASN A 57 -12.55 12.09 -13.70
C ASN A 57 -12.46 10.56 -13.79
N GLU A 58 -11.27 10.02 -14.05
CA GLU A 58 -11.02 8.57 -13.98
C GLU A 58 -10.64 8.21 -12.55
N GLU A 59 -11.28 7.17 -12.01
CA GLU A 59 -11.01 6.66 -10.67
C GLU A 59 -10.00 5.50 -10.77
N LEU A 60 -8.83 5.67 -10.15
CA LEU A 60 -7.72 4.72 -10.25
C LEU A 60 -7.20 4.34 -8.86
N GLY A 61 -6.89 3.06 -8.67
CA GLY A 61 -6.16 2.55 -7.50
C GLY A 61 -4.70 2.32 -7.88
N VAL A 62 -3.84 3.30 -7.57
CA VAL A 62 -2.42 3.34 -8.01
C VAL A 62 -1.43 3.61 -6.88
N ASP A 63 -1.93 4.03 -5.73
CA ASP A 63 -1.12 4.26 -4.53
C ASP A 63 -1.11 2.97 -3.70
N PHE A 64 0.08 2.56 -3.24
CA PHE A 64 0.23 1.36 -2.44
C PHE A 64 1.30 1.52 -1.36
N ILE A 65 1.14 0.77 -0.27
CA ILE A 65 2.19 0.51 0.71
C ILE A 65 2.46 -0.99 0.69
N PHE A 66 3.62 -1.37 0.15
CA PHE A 66 4.10 -2.74 0.14
C PHE A 66 5.13 -2.96 1.26
N TYR A 67 5.19 -4.17 1.80
CA TYR A 67 6.19 -4.52 2.81
C TYR A 67 6.76 -5.92 2.59
N LYS A 68 8.03 -6.09 2.98
CA LYS A 68 8.73 -7.37 3.11
C LYS A 68 9.41 -7.38 4.46
N SER A 69 8.84 -8.10 5.42
CA SER A 69 9.35 -8.14 6.78
C SER A 69 8.89 -9.38 7.54
N ASN A 70 9.78 -9.90 8.38
CA ASN A 70 9.45 -10.92 9.38
C ASN A 70 9.14 -10.33 10.76
N LEU A 71 9.39 -9.02 10.96
CA LEU A 71 9.29 -8.32 12.24
C LEU A 71 8.17 -7.28 12.26
N LEU A 72 7.74 -6.80 11.10
CA LEU A 72 6.67 -5.83 10.96
C LEU A 72 5.45 -6.52 10.36
N GLN A 73 4.33 -6.38 11.03
CA GLN A 73 3.03 -6.81 10.52
C GLN A 73 2.07 -5.62 10.57
N PRO A 74 1.39 -5.30 9.45
CA PRO A 74 0.39 -4.24 9.48
C PRO A 74 -0.76 -4.65 10.43
N ILE A 75 -1.22 -3.69 11.23
CA ILE A 75 -2.37 -3.84 12.13
C ILE A 75 -3.53 -2.91 11.75
N SER A 76 -3.26 -1.90 10.95
CA SER A 76 -4.27 -1.10 10.28
C SER A 76 -3.72 -0.58 8.95
N SER A 77 -4.60 -0.36 7.99
CA SER A 77 -4.28 0.32 6.74
C SER A 77 -5.54 1.02 6.24
N GLU A 78 -5.48 2.31 5.99
CA GLU A 78 -6.66 3.12 5.65
C GLU A 78 -6.28 4.27 4.72
N LEU A 79 -7.27 4.80 4.01
CA LEU A 79 -7.10 6.01 3.23
C LEU A 79 -7.34 7.24 4.12
N ILE A 80 -6.62 8.31 3.80
CA ILE A 80 -6.82 9.64 4.38
C ILE A 80 -7.59 10.49 3.35
N PRO A 81 -8.67 11.17 3.76
CA PRO A 81 -9.15 11.34 5.13
C PRO A 81 -9.87 10.10 5.67
N HIS A 82 -9.76 9.86 6.98
CA HIS A 82 -10.38 8.70 7.62
C HIS A 82 -11.88 8.59 7.28
N GLY A 83 -12.31 7.38 6.92
CA GLY A 83 -13.71 7.09 6.56
C GLY A 83 -14.08 7.45 5.11
N CYS A 84 -13.12 7.88 4.28
CA CYS A 84 -13.33 8.02 2.85
C CYS A 84 -13.59 6.65 2.19
N ASN A 85 -14.33 6.64 1.08
CA ASN A 85 -14.67 5.41 0.38
C ASN A 85 -13.50 4.99 -0.53
N HIS A 86 -12.94 3.81 -0.31
CA HIS A 86 -11.84 3.27 -1.13
C HIS A 86 -12.33 2.50 -2.38
N LEU A 87 -13.65 2.42 -2.60
CA LEU A 87 -14.27 1.79 -3.77
C LEU A 87 -14.70 2.78 -4.84
N ILE A 88 -15.01 4.03 -4.46
CA ILE A 88 -15.46 5.11 -5.35
C ILE A 88 -14.95 6.46 -4.84
N TRP A 89 -14.72 7.44 -5.71
CA TRP A 89 -14.26 8.77 -5.28
C TRP A 89 -15.37 9.63 -4.65
N ASN A 90 -16.64 9.29 -4.88
CA ASN A 90 -17.80 10.09 -4.47
C ASN A 90 -18.15 9.97 -2.97
N ASP A 91 -17.20 10.23 -2.07
CA ASP A 91 -17.48 10.30 -0.64
C ASP A 91 -17.68 11.72 -0.11
N HIS A 92 -18.34 11.81 1.04
CA HIS A 92 -18.76 13.06 1.65
C HIS A 92 -17.66 13.77 2.45
N THR A 93 -16.40 13.34 2.36
CA THR A 93 -15.30 13.87 3.19
C THR A 93 -14.88 15.29 2.80
N LYS A 94 -15.35 15.80 1.66
CA LYS A 94 -14.98 17.11 1.10
C LYS A 94 -13.46 17.25 0.93
N TRP A 95 -12.79 16.18 0.50
CA TRP A 95 -11.36 16.19 0.21
C TRP A 95 -11.04 17.16 -0.93
N ILE A 96 -10.23 18.18 -0.65
CA ILE A 96 -9.82 19.22 -1.62
C ILE A 96 -8.30 19.44 -1.68
N LEU A 97 -7.52 18.63 -0.95
CA LEU A 97 -6.09 18.88 -0.75
C LEU A 97 -5.21 18.28 -1.84
N SER A 98 -5.71 17.25 -2.53
CA SER A 98 -5.00 16.52 -3.57
C SER A 98 -5.99 15.77 -4.45
N ASP A 99 -5.60 15.46 -5.68
CA ASP A 99 -6.29 14.49 -6.53
C ASP A 99 -6.00 13.04 -6.11
N HIS A 100 -5.06 12.82 -5.18
CA HIS A 100 -4.79 11.54 -4.52
C HIS A 100 -5.28 11.51 -3.06
N ARG A 101 -5.59 10.31 -2.58
CA ARG A 101 -5.82 9.96 -1.17
C ARG A 101 -4.63 9.16 -0.67
N ALA A 102 -4.00 9.66 0.39
CA ALA A 102 -2.86 8.97 0.98
C ALA A 102 -3.30 7.67 1.65
N ILE A 103 -2.50 6.60 1.50
CA ILE A 103 -2.63 5.41 2.33
C ILE A 103 -1.80 5.60 3.59
N PHE A 104 -2.41 5.30 4.73
CA PHE A 104 -1.77 5.28 6.04
C PHE A 104 -1.83 3.86 6.60
N THR A 105 -0.68 3.30 6.96
CA THR A 105 -0.58 1.96 7.55
C THR A 105 0.16 2.03 8.87
N ILE A 106 -0.41 1.41 9.92
CA ILE A 106 0.28 1.19 11.18
C ILE A 106 0.86 -0.23 11.18
N PHE A 107 2.16 -0.33 11.44
CA PHE A 107 2.83 -1.61 11.63
C PHE A 107 3.11 -1.86 13.11
N LYS A 108 2.81 -3.08 13.56
CA LYS A 108 3.28 -3.59 14.84
C LYS A 108 4.63 -4.25 14.64
N TYR A 109 5.59 -3.90 15.49
CA TYR A 109 6.86 -4.61 15.60
C TYR A 109 6.71 -5.83 16.52
N ASP A 110 7.07 -7.01 16.02
CA ASP A 110 7.07 -8.27 16.76
C ASP A 110 8.50 -8.81 16.88
N ASN A 111 9.02 -8.78 18.09
CA ASN A 111 10.38 -9.24 18.40
C ASN A 111 10.44 -10.75 18.69
N ASN A 112 9.29 -11.44 18.77
CA ASN A 112 9.23 -12.84 19.19
C ASN A 112 9.39 -13.85 18.04
N ARG A 113 9.41 -13.41 16.78
CA ARG A 113 9.58 -14.28 15.60
C ARG A 113 11.02 -14.70 15.31
N ASN A 114 11.99 -14.26 16.13
CA ASN A 114 13.41 -14.56 15.97
C ASN A 114 13.96 -15.57 17.00
N ASN A 115 13.10 -16.16 17.85
CA ASN A 115 13.48 -17.20 18.82
C ASN A 115 13.03 -18.59 18.36
#